data_AF-A0A928IGD5-F1
#
_entry.id   AF-A0A928IGD5-F1
#
_cell.length_a   1.000
_cell.length_b   1.000
_cell.length_c   1.000
_cell.angle_alpha   90.00
_cell.angle_beta   90.00
_cell.angle_gamma   90.00
#
_symmetry.space_group_name_H-M   'P 1'
#
loop_
_entity.id
_entity.type
_entity.pdbx_description
1 polymer ?
#
loop_
_entity_poly.entity_id
_entity_poly.type
_entity_poly.pdbx_seq_one_letter_code
_entity_poly.pdbx_strand_id
1 'polypeptide(L)'
;MINIASKNKKLSRAVGGVKEKYPHFRYYLKSKHPALITGEHSKDEYKYRKVMHSKKDGNRTNEKVYPNPRPGDYKPMYIGKRVRHDLKSNFEKNILPWKYPGKKKK
;
A
#
# COMPACT_ATOMS: atom_id res chain seq x y z
N MET A 1 41.66 -12.60 29.27
CA MET A 1 40.77 -11.42 29.16
C MET A 1 41.21 -10.61 27.95
N ILE A 2 40.40 -10.55 26.89
CA ILE A 2 40.66 -9.68 25.73
C ILE A 2 39.36 -8.92 25.46
N ASN A 3 39.41 -7.61 25.70
CA ASN A 3 38.36 -6.66 25.35
C ASN A 3 38.53 -6.26 23.88
N ILE A 4 37.49 -6.44 23.06
CA ILE A 4 37.38 -5.77 21.76
C ILE A 4 36.07 -5.00 21.76
N ALA A 5 36.17 -3.70 21.99
CA ALA A 5 35.07 -2.76 21.84
C ALA A 5 34.85 -2.42 20.36
N SER A 6 33.59 -2.11 20.07
CA SER A 6 33.13 -1.12 19.07
C SER A 6 32.88 -1.58 17.62
N LYS A 7 31.62 -1.32 17.24
CA LYS A 7 31.09 -0.89 15.92
C LYS A 7 30.88 -1.98 14.88
N ASN A 8 29.59 -2.31 14.68
CA ASN A 8 29.05 -2.32 13.33
C ASN A 8 27.58 -1.89 13.29
N LYS A 9 27.37 -0.58 13.38
CA LYS A 9 26.16 0.12 12.96
C LYS A 9 26.04 -0.11 11.45
N LYS A 10 25.36 -1.18 11.03
CA LYS A 10 25.01 -1.39 9.61
C LYS A 10 24.02 -0.31 9.20
N LEU A 11 24.60 0.80 8.74
CA LEU A 11 23.99 1.79 7.87
C LEU A 11 23.34 1.01 6.71
N SER A 12 22.01 0.84 6.74
CA SER A 12 21.28 0.41 5.55
C SER A 12 21.34 1.56 4.55
N ARG A 13 22.39 1.45 3.71
CA ARG A 13 22.69 2.27 2.56
C ARG A 13 21.39 2.56 1.80
N ALA A 14 21.03 3.85 1.71
CA ALA A 14 19.97 4.32 0.83
C ALA A 14 20.37 3.96 -0.60
N VAL A 15 19.87 2.84 -1.10
CA VAL A 15 20.00 2.43 -2.49
C VAL A 15 19.15 3.42 -3.30
N GLY A 16 19.78 4.11 -4.25
CA GLY A 16 19.14 5.05 -5.16
C GLY A 16 17.83 4.47 -5.69
N GLY A 17 16.72 5.08 -5.25
CA GLY A 17 15.40 4.48 -5.34
C GLY A 17 14.92 4.40 -6.78
N VAL A 18 14.70 3.18 -7.27
CA VAL A 18 13.79 2.96 -8.38
C VAL A 18 12.47 3.58 -7.94
N LYS A 19 12.08 4.71 -8.54
CA LYS A 19 10.78 5.35 -8.26
C LYS A 19 9.70 4.31 -8.50
N GLU A 20 9.00 3.90 -7.45
CA GLU A 20 7.96 2.88 -7.54
C GLU A 20 6.88 3.34 -8.51
N LYS A 21 6.37 2.40 -9.33
CA LYS A 21 5.26 2.71 -10.23
C LYS A 21 3.97 2.78 -9.43
N TYR A 22 3.27 3.91 -9.52
CA TYR A 22 1.95 4.10 -8.94
C TYR A 22 0.85 4.05 -10.01
N PRO A 23 -0.39 3.70 -9.63
CA PRO A 23 -0.78 3.13 -8.35
C PRO A 23 -0.53 1.61 -8.30
N HIS A 24 -0.32 1.05 -7.10
CA HIS A 24 -0.15 -0.38 -6.88
C HIS A 24 -0.72 -0.81 -5.52
N PHE A 25 -0.91 -2.11 -5.29
CA PHE A 25 -1.43 -2.61 -4.03
C PHE A 25 -0.31 -3.13 -3.13
N ARG A 26 -0.43 -2.85 -1.82
CA ARG A 26 0.41 -3.47 -0.77
C ARG A 26 -0.48 -3.93 0.37
N TYR A 27 -0.02 -4.91 1.12
CA TYR A 27 -0.71 -5.30 2.35
C TYR A 27 -0.44 -4.27 3.45
N TYR A 28 -1.50 -3.78 4.10
CA TYR A 28 -1.41 -2.86 5.22
C TYR A 28 -1.42 -3.66 6.52
N LEU A 29 -0.28 -3.63 7.22
CA LEU A 29 0.02 -4.50 8.35
C LEU A 29 -0.93 -4.27 9.54
N LYS A 30 -1.33 -3.01 9.78
CA LYS A 30 -2.21 -2.67 10.91
C LYS A 30 -3.60 -3.29 10.80
N SER A 31 -4.22 -3.23 9.62
CA SER A 31 -5.58 -3.76 9.41
C SER A 31 -5.60 -5.16 8.82
N LYS A 32 -4.44 -5.76 8.54
CA LYS A 32 -4.32 -7.05 7.85
C LYS A 32 -5.16 -7.11 6.57
N HIS A 33 -5.10 -6.03 5.79
CA HIS A 33 -5.88 -5.89 4.56
C HIS A 33 -5.08 -5.17 3.48
N PRO A 34 -5.27 -5.49 2.20
CA PRO A 34 -4.71 -4.70 1.11
C PRO A 34 -5.06 -3.21 1.19
N ALA A 35 -4.18 -2.37 0.65
CA ALA A 35 -4.37 -0.94 0.44
C ALA A 35 -3.86 -0.55 -0.96
N LEU A 36 -4.52 0.42 -1.60
CA LEU A 36 -4.06 0.98 -2.86
C LEU A 36 -3.12 2.14 -2.59
N ILE A 37 -1.83 1.93 -2.82
CA ILE A 37 -0.82 2.99 -2.75
C ILE A 37 -0.94 3.85 -4.01
N THR A 38 -1.15 5.15 -3.81
CA THR A 38 -1.38 6.11 -4.90
C THR A 38 -0.18 7.04 -5.14
N GLY A 39 0.80 7.05 -4.24
CA GLY A 39 2.01 7.86 -4.37
C GLY A 39 2.75 8.00 -3.05
N GLU A 40 3.74 8.90 -3.03
CA GLU A 40 4.45 9.29 -1.81
C GLU A 40 3.80 10.53 -1.17
N HIS A 41 3.77 10.56 0.16
CA HIS A 41 3.44 11.76 0.92
C HIS A 41 4.71 12.48 1.37
N SER A 42 5.65 11.71 1.91
CA SER A 42 6.98 12.14 2.34
C SER A 42 7.98 11.01 2.10
N LYS A 43 9.25 11.21 2.49
CA LYS A 43 10.29 10.17 2.38
C LYS A 43 9.88 8.87 3.07
N ASP A 44 9.19 8.97 4.19
CA ASP A 44 8.87 7.86 5.08
C ASP A 44 7.39 7.45 5.04
N GLU A 45 6.54 8.15 4.27
CA GLU A 45 5.10 7.90 4.21
C GLU A 45 4.56 7.70 2.80
N TYR A 46 3.66 6.73 2.67
CA TYR A 46 2.85 6.54 1.47
C TYR A 46 1.53 7.30 1.55
N LYS A 47 1.07 7.81 0.41
CA LYS A 47 -0.35 8.12 0.19
C LYS A 47 -1.07 6.83 -0.21
N TYR A 48 -2.17 6.51 0.46
CA TYR A 48 -2.94 5.31 0.18
C TYR A 48 -4.45 5.52 0.27
N ARG A 49 -5.21 4.63 -0.38
CA ARG A 49 -6.66 4.50 -0.26
C ARG A 49 -6.99 3.14 0.34
N LYS A 50 -7.91 3.13 1.31
CA LYS A 50 -8.37 1.88 1.96
C LYS A 50 -9.08 0.98 0.95
N VAL A 51 -8.76 -0.31 0.99
CA VAL A 51 -9.54 -1.36 0.32
C VAL A 51 -10.45 -2.04 1.35
N MET A 52 -11.64 -2.43 0.94
CA MET A 52 -12.63 -3.12 1.75
C MET A 52 -13.59 -3.94 0.88
N HIS A 53 -14.51 -4.69 1.49
CA HIS A 53 -15.60 -5.39 0.80
C HIS A 53 -16.96 -4.67 0.91
N SER A 54 -17.03 -3.54 1.61
CA SER A 54 -18.26 -2.76 1.76
C SER A 54 -18.42 -1.70 0.66
N LYS A 55 -19.63 -1.60 0.10
CA LYS A 55 -20.01 -0.55 -0.86
C LYS A 55 -19.91 0.85 -0.28
N LYS A 56 -20.04 0.99 1.05
CA LYS A 56 -19.97 2.26 1.77
C LYS A 56 -18.91 2.24 2.87
N ASP A 57 -18.34 3.41 3.15
CA ASP A 57 -17.51 3.73 4.33
C ASP A 57 -18.20 4.91 5.06
N GLY A 58 -18.96 4.59 6.10
CA GLY A 58 -19.98 5.50 6.67
C GLY A 58 -21.04 5.87 5.63
N ASN A 59 -21.34 7.15 5.47
CA ASN A 59 -22.31 7.65 4.48
C ASN A 59 -21.74 7.80 3.06
N ARG A 60 -20.48 7.39 2.80
CA ARG A 60 -19.80 7.61 1.52
C ARG A 60 -19.78 6.36 0.67
N THR A 61 -20.19 6.47 -0.59
CA THR A 61 -20.10 5.39 -1.59
C THR A 61 -18.67 5.22 -2.10
N ASN A 62 -18.16 3.99 -2.02
CA ASN A 62 -16.82 3.61 -2.46
C ASN A 62 -16.77 3.30 -3.96
N GLU A 63 -15.55 3.27 -4.50
CA GLU A 63 -15.29 2.83 -5.87
C GLU A 63 -15.36 1.31 -5.94
N LYS A 64 -16.28 0.77 -6.72
CA LYS A 64 -16.39 -0.67 -6.97
C LYS A 64 -15.33 -1.08 -8.00
N VAL A 65 -14.58 -2.12 -7.69
CA VAL A 65 -13.65 -2.81 -8.58
C VAL A 65 -14.17 -4.22 -8.80
N TYR A 66 -14.50 -4.53 -10.05
CA TYR A 66 -14.95 -5.85 -10.48
C TYR A 66 -14.42 -6.14 -11.90
N PRO A 67 -13.86 -7.33 -12.17
CA PRO A 67 -13.61 -8.42 -11.21
C PRO A 67 -12.62 -8.02 -10.11
N ASN A 68 -12.66 -8.73 -8.97
CA ASN A 68 -11.68 -8.52 -7.91
C ASN A 68 -10.30 -8.88 -8.46
N PRO A 69 -9.28 -8.01 -8.32
CA PRO A 69 -7.96 -8.33 -8.85
C PRO A 69 -7.24 -9.43 -8.04
N ARG A 70 -7.77 -9.81 -6.87
CA ARG A 70 -7.31 -10.98 -6.12
C ARG A 70 -7.83 -12.27 -6.78
N PRO A 71 -6.94 -13.18 -7.24
CA PRO A 71 -7.35 -14.47 -7.76
C PRO A 71 -8.14 -15.28 -6.72
N GLY A 72 -9.22 -15.93 -7.15
CA GLY A 72 -10.07 -16.76 -6.29
C GLY A 72 -11.07 -15.99 -5.41
N ASP A 73 -11.07 -14.65 -5.44
CA ASP A 73 -12.09 -13.85 -4.75
C ASP A 73 -13.15 -13.37 -5.74
N TYR A 74 -14.35 -13.96 -5.67
CA TYR A 74 -15.46 -13.62 -6.56
C TYR A 74 -16.23 -12.37 -6.11
N LYS A 75 -16.00 -11.88 -4.89
CA LYS A 75 -16.71 -10.71 -4.36
C LYS A 75 -16.06 -9.43 -4.88
N PRO A 76 -16.84 -8.37 -5.18
CA PRO A 76 -16.27 -7.11 -5.61
C PRO A 76 -15.39 -6.50 -4.51
N MET A 77 -14.24 -5.96 -4.94
CA MET A 77 -13.38 -5.15 -4.09
C MET A 77 -13.89 -3.71 -4.12
N TYR A 78 -13.89 -3.01 -2.99
CA TYR A 78 -14.23 -1.60 -2.92
C TYR A 78 -13.05 -0.77 -2.43
N ILE A 79 -12.84 0.39 -3.04
CA ILE A 79 -11.76 1.31 -2.67
C ILE A 79 -12.37 2.63 -2.18
N GLY A 80 -12.02 3.02 -0.96
CA GLY A 80 -12.43 4.29 -0.37
C GLY A 80 -11.93 5.47 -1.20
N LYS A 81 -12.75 6.50 -1.38
CA LYS A 81 -12.37 7.68 -2.20
C LYS A 81 -11.33 8.59 -1.53
N ARG A 82 -11.24 8.55 -0.20
CA ARG A 82 -10.31 9.38 0.58
C ARG A 82 -8.88 8.85 0.44
N VAL A 83 -7.96 9.76 0.13
CA VAL A 83 -6.52 9.52 0.23
C VAL A 83 -6.10 9.80 1.68
N ARG A 84 -5.40 8.84 2.27
CA ARG A 84 -4.78 8.91 3.60
C ARG A 84 -3.27 8.80 3.42
N HIS A 85 -2.52 8.99 4.49
CA HIS A 85 -1.09 8.71 4.53
C HIS A 85 -0.72 7.94 5.79
N ASP A 86 0.33 7.13 5.70
CA ASP A 86 0.91 6.41 6.84
C ASP A 86 2.35 6.00 6.50
N LEU A 87 3.13 5.65 7.53
CA LEU A 87 4.53 5.22 7.41
C LEU A 87 4.66 4.02 6.47
N LYS A 88 5.67 4.05 5.60
CA LYS A 88 6.02 2.97 4.68
C LYS A 88 6.25 1.65 5.41
N SER A 89 6.74 1.70 6.66
CA SER A 89 6.94 0.54 7.55
C SER A 89 5.64 -0.17 7.94
N ASN A 90 4.48 0.50 7.83
CA ASN A 90 3.18 -0.11 8.09
C ASN A 90 2.62 -0.88 6.89
N PHE A 91 3.35 -0.92 5.78
CA PHE A 91 3.00 -1.67 4.58
C PHE A 91 4.05 -2.76 4.32
N GLU A 92 3.61 -3.88 3.75
CA GLU A 92 4.55 -4.88 3.28
C GLU A 92 5.46 -4.33 2.18
N LYS A 93 6.70 -4.81 2.17
CA LYS A 93 7.70 -4.47 1.14
C LYS A 93 7.34 -5.02 -0.24
N ASN A 94 6.51 -6.06 -0.30
CA ASN A 94 6.09 -6.67 -1.55
C ASN A 94 4.87 -5.94 -2.14
N ILE A 95 4.93 -5.69 -3.44
CA ILE A 95 3.78 -5.21 -4.22
C ILE A 95 2.94 -6.43 -4.59
N LEU A 96 1.63 -6.35 -4.34
CA LEU A 96 0.70 -7.40 -4.77
C LEU A 96 0.59 -7.38 -6.31
N PRO A 97 0.48 -8.53 -6.98
CA PRO A 97 0.43 -8.63 -8.46
C PRO A 97 -0.88 -8.10 -9.06
N TRP A 98 -1.70 -7.42 -8.25
CA TRP A 98 -3.03 -6.95 -8.58
C TRP A 98 -2.93 -5.67 -9.38
N LYS A 99 -3.58 -5.65 -10.55
CA LYS A 99 -3.68 -4.44 -11.37
C LYS A 99 -4.86 -3.61 -10.89
N TYR A 100 -4.62 -2.33 -10.62
CA TYR A 100 -5.70 -1.38 -10.41
C TYR A 100 -6.31 -1.02 -11.77
N PRO A 101 -7.60 -1.32 -12.03
CA PRO A 101 -8.18 -1.07 -13.35
C PRO A 101 -8.30 0.42 -13.70
N GLY A 102 -8.07 1.32 -12.72
CA GLY A 102 -8.20 2.76 -12.93
C GLY A 102 -9.64 3.18 -13.18
N LYS A 103 -9.87 4.49 -13.16
CA LYS A 103 -11.03 5.05 -13.84
C LYS A 103 -10.62 5.31 -15.27
N LYS A 104 -11.34 4.76 -16.25
CA LYS A 104 -11.30 5.30 -17.61
C LYS A 104 -11.65 6.79 -17.49
N LYS A 105 -10.76 7.68 -17.95
CA LYS A 105 -11.12 9.08 -18.10
C LYS A 105 -12.31 9.11 -19.05
N LYS A 106 -13.44 9.62 -18.58
CA LYS A 106 -14.57 9.99 -19.44
C LYS A 106 -14.22 11.28 -20.14
#